data_AF-A0A528D5F2-F1
#
_entry.id   AF-A0A528D5F2-F1
#
_cell.length_a   1.000
_cell.length_b   1.000
_cell.length_c   1.000
_cell.angle_alpha   90.00
_cell.angle_beta   90.00
_cell.angle_gamma   90.00
#
_symmetry.space_group_name_H-M   'P 1'
#
loop_
_entity.id
_entity.type
_entity.pdbx_description
1 polymer ?
#
loop_
_entity_poly.entity_id
_entity_poly.type
_entity_poly.pdbx_seq_one_letter_code
_entity_poly.pdbx_strand_id
1 'polypeptide(L)'
;CGVGPLASAKTAKWIRSNVPGIHIPDSIVKRLEGAQDQKKEGKQLCIDIINEVKEIPGVSGVHVMAYRQEEYVAEIVDESGVLKGRQPWKREIRRDDQLVAERLDHILHDEITETQVDMVKTAH
;
A
#
# COMPACT_ATOMS: atom_id res chain seq x y z
N CYS A 1 -16.42 7.02 4.73
CA CYS A 1 -15.59 8.25 4.69
C CYS A 1 -14.41 8.01 3.74
N GLY A 2 -14.07 8.94 2.84
CA GLY A 2 -12.91 8.79 1.94
C GLY A 2 -11.62 9.29 2.59
N VAL A 3 -10.53 8.52 2.48
CA VAL A 3 -9.21 8.87 3.04
C VAL A 3 -8.10 8.52 2.04
N GLY A 4 -6.98 9.22 2.05
CA GLY A 4 -5.88 8.93 1.12
C GLY A 4 -4.55 9.59 1.52
N PRO A 5 -3.41 8.97 1.18
CA PRO A 5 -2.09 9.50 1.51
C PRO A 5 -1.73 10.73 0.66
N LEU A 6 -1.02 11.68 1.27
CA LEU A 6 -0.48 12.86 0.59
C LEU A 6 0.99 12.66 0.22
N ALA A 7 1.30 12.54 -1.07
CA ALA A 7 2.66 12.24 -1.51
C ALA A 7 3.72 13.30 -1.15
N SER A 8 3.32 14.57 -0.95
CA SER A 8 4.22 15.67 -0.61
C SER A 8 3.48 16.92 -0.12
N ALA A 9 4.22 17.83 0.52
CA ALA A 9 3.74 19.18 0.84
C ALA A 9 3.35 19.97 -0.42
N LYS A 10 4.09 19.79 -1.53
CA LYS A 10 3.77 20.42 -2.82
C LYS A 10 2.41 19.96 -3.35
N THR A 11 2.16 18.65 -3.29
CA THR A 11 0.86 18.06 -3.67
C THR A 11 -0.26 18.59 -2.78
N ALA A 12 -0.04 18.63 -1.46
CA ALA A 12 -1.02 19.19 -0.52
C ALA A 12 -1.37 20.65 -0.82
N LYS A 13 -0.37 21.50 -1.07
CA LYS A 13 -0.58 22.91 -1.47
C LYS A 13 -1.34 23.01 -2.80
N TRP A 14 -0.98 22.20 -3.79
CA TRP A 14 -1.67 22.21 -5.08
C TRP A 14 -3.13 21.82 -4.94
N ILE A 15 -3.44 20.73 -4.22
CA ILE A 15 -4.81 20.28 -3.97
C ILE A 15 -5.62 21.40 -3.30
N ARG A 16 -5.07 22.01 -2.24
CA ARG A 16 -5.70 23.12 -1.52
C ARG A 16 -6.04 24.32 -2.41
N SER A 17 -5.20 24.63 -3.38
CA SER A 17 -5.39 25.78 -4.27
C SER A 17 -6.24 25.48 -5.51
N ASN A 18 -6.32 24.23 -5.95
CA ASN A 18 -6.87 23.89 -7.28
C ASN A 18 -8.09 22.97 -7.23
N VAL A 19 -8.40 22.33 -6.10
CA VAL A 19 -9.56 21.44 -5.98
C VAL A 19 -10.66 22.13 -5.16
N PRO A 20 -11.80 22.48 -5.79
CA PRO A 20 -12.90 23.16 -5.09
C PRO A 20 -13.42 22.35 -3.90
N GLY A 21 -13.68 23.03 -2.79
CA GLY A 21 -14.25 22.40 -1.59
C GLY A 21 -13.25 21.63 -0.72
N ILE A 22 -11.96 21.57 -1.09
CA ILE A 22 -10.94 20.96 -0.23
C ILE A 22 -10.26 22.00 0.65
N HIS A 23 -10.26 21.74 1.96
CA HIS A 23 -9.51 22.50 2.94
C HIS A 23 -8.37 21.64 3.53
N ILE A 24 -7.13 22.08 3.36
CA ILE A 24 -5.94 21.46 3.98
C ILE A 24 -5.31 22.46 4.95
N PRO A 25 -5.34 22.18 6.27
CA PRO A 25 -4.76 23.08 7.27
C PRO A 25 -3.26 23.32 7.09
N ASP A 26 -2.79 24.51 7.47
CA ASP A 26 -1.36 24.85 7.40
C ASP A 26 -0.48 23.93 8.26
N SER A 27 -1.02 23.40 9.36
CA SER A 27 -0.32 22.42 10.21
C SER A 27 0.05 21.14 9.44
N ILE A 28 -0.84 20.67 8.57
CA ILE A 28 -0.60 19.47 7.75
C ILE A 28 0.49 19.74 6.71
N VAL A 29 0.45 20.91 6.07
CA VAL A 29 1.48 21.32 5.10
C VAL A 29 2.84 21.43 5.80
N LYS A 30 2.91 22.09 6.97
CA LYS A 30 4.14 22.23 7.76
C LYS A 30 4.70 20.88 8.20
N ARG A 31 3.85 19.95 8.62
CA ARG A 31 4.24 18.58 9.00
C ARG A 31 4.89 17.84 7.84
N LEU A 32 4.32 17.95 6.63
CA LEU A 32 4.91 17.39 5.42
C LEU A 32 6.23 18.08 5.02
N GLU A 33 6.34 19.41 5.14
CA GLU A 33 7.57 20.15 4.81
C GLU A 33 8.74 19.80 5.73
N GLY A 34 8.46 19.57 7.01
CA GLY A 34 9.47 19.22 8.02
C GLY A 34 9.89 17.75 7.99
N ALA A 35 9.21 16.90 7.22
CA ALA A 35 9.51 15.47 7.15
C ALA A 35 10.75 15.18 6.30
N GLN A 36 11.61 14.27 6.80
CA GLN A 36 12.74 13.75 6.03
C GLN A 36 12.28 12.96 4.80
N ASP A 37 11.19 12.20 4.96
CA ASP A 37 10.52 11.48 3.88
C ASP A 37 9.04 11.88 3.87
N GLN A 38 8.66 12.73 2.92
CA GLN A 38 7.30 13.24 2.83
C GLN A 38 6.29 12.17 2.39
N LYS A 39 6.72 11.14 1.64
CA LYS A 39 5.81 10.05 1.25
C LYS A 39 5.46 9.21 2.47
N LYS A 40 6.48 8.85 3.26
CA LYS A 40 6.27 8.13 4.52
C LYS A 40 5.40 8.93 5.48
N GLU A 41 5.64 10.24 5.60
CA GLU A 41 4.82 11.13 6.43
C GLU A 41 3.38 11.23 5.91
N GLY A 42 3.20 11.31 4.59
CA GLY A 42 1.91 11.30 3.93
C GLY A 42 1.10 10.03 4.19
N LYS A 43 1.78 8.87 4.20
CA LYS A 43 1.20 7.59 4.63
C LYS A 43 0.76 7.66 6.09
N GLN A 44 1.63 8.14 6.97
CA GLN A 44 1.34 8.26 8.40
C GLN A 44 0.14 9.17 8.67
N LEU A 45 0.05 10.32 7.98
CA LEU A 45 -1.12 11.21 8.05
C LEU A 45 -2.42 10.51 7.66
N CYS A 46 -2.41 9.64 6.65
CA CYS A 46 -3.57 8.85 6.26
C CYS A 46 -3.99 7.89 7.38
N ILE A 47 -3.02 7.22 8.01
CA ILE A 47 -3.24 6.31 9.14
C ILE A 47 -3.82 7.08 10.34
N ASP A 48 -3.27 8.25 10.66
CA ASP A 48 -3.76 9.11 11.75
C ASP A 48 -5.23 9.49 11.52
N ILE A 49 -5.59 9.89 10.29
CA ILE A 49 -6.97 10.22 9.92
C ILE A 49 -7.88 8.99 10.05
N ILE A 50 -7.45 7.80 9.61
CA ILE A 50 -8.23 6.56 9.79
C ILE A 50 -8.48 6.30 11.28
N ASN A 51 -7.47 6.54 12.12
CA ASN A 51 -7.55 6.36 13.56
C ASN A 51 -8.46 7.37 14.26
N GLU A 52 -8.63 8.57 13.72
CA GLU A 52 -9.63 9.52 14.21
C GLU A 52 -11.03 9.17 13.70
N VAL A 53 -11.14 8.87 12.40
CA VAL A 53 -12.42 8.57 11.73
C VAL A 53 -13.09 7.33 12.31
N LYS A 54 -12.34 6.30 12.72
CA LYS A 54 -12.88 5.08 13.33
C LYS A 54 -13.56 5.32 14.68
N GLU A 55 -13.23 6.42 15.37
CA GLU A 55 -13.81 6.78 16.68
C GLU A 55 -15.10 7.61 16.53
N ILE A 56 -15.44 8.03 15.31
CA ILE A 56 -16.65 8.82 15.05
C ILE A 56 -17.90 7.91 15.07
N PRO A 57 -18.89 8.18 15.94
CA PRO A 57 -20.14 7.41 15.97
C PRO A 57 -20.87 7.43 14.63
N GLY A 58 -21.30 6.25 14.18
CA GLY A 58 -22.02 6.08 12.90
C GLY A 58 -21.12 5.88 11.68
N VAL A 59 -19.80 5.95 11.81
CA VAL A 59 -18.87 5.57 10.73
C VAL A 59 -18.65 4.06 10.73
N SER A 60 -19.12 3.39 9.67
CA SER A 60 -18.96 1.92 9.52
C SER A 60 -17.72 1.51 8.73
N GLY A 61 -16.95 2.45 8.18
CA GLY A 61 -15.75 2.14 7.41
C GLY A 61 -15.15 3.32 6.65
N VAL A 62 -14.00 3.04 6.04
CA VAL A 62 -13.22 3.98 5.23
C VAL A 62 -13.08 3.47 3.79
N HIS A 63 -13.11 4.40 2.84
CA HIS A 63 -12.77 4.15 1.45
C HIS A 63 -11.38 4.75 1.21
N VAL A 64 -10.38 3.88 1.02
CA VAL A 64 -8.98 4.29 0.82
C VAL A 64 -8.76 4.64 -0.64
N MET A 65 -8.43 5.90 -0.91
CA MET A 65 -8.10 6.46 -2.22
C MET A 65 -6.57 6.61 -2.29
N ALA A 66 -5.91 5.75 -3.06
CA ALA A 66 -4.44 5.71 -3.14
C ALA A 66 -3.94 5.89 -4.57
N TYR A 67 -4.40 6.94 -5.26
CA TYR A 67 -4.01 7.20 -6.65
C TYR A 67 -2.49 7.33 -6.80
N ARG A 68 -1.89 6.47 -7.64
CA ARG A 68 -0.44 6.36 -7.88
C ARG A 68 0.38 6.09 -6.61
N GLN A 69 -0.27 5.53 -5.60
CA GLN A 69 0.27 5.20 -4.28
C GLN A 69 -0.36 3.88 -3.80
N GLU A 70 -0.81 3.04 -4.73
CA GLU A 70 -1.52 1.78 -4.48
C GLU A 70 -0.67 0.81 -3.66
N GLU A 71 0.65 0.89 -3.77
CA GLU A 71 1.61 0.12 -2.99
C GLU A 71 1.46 0.31 -1.48
N TYR A 72 0.99 1.49 -1.04
CA TYR A 72 0.81 1.79 0.39
C TYR A 72 -0.51 1.30 0.95
N VAL A 73 -1.46 0.83 0.13
CA VAL A 73 -2.80 0.43 0.61
C VAL A 73 -2.70 -0.69 1.65
N ALA A 74 -1.87 -1.69 1.38
CA ALA A 74 -1.68 -2.81 2.30
C ALA A 74 -1.12 -2.34 3.65
N GLU A 75 -0.07 -1.52 3.62
CA GLU A 75 0.56 -0.95 4.82
C GLU A 75 -0.41 -0.06 5.60
N ILE A 76 -1.16 0.82 4.94
CA ILE A 76 -2.14 1.70 5.59
C ILE A 76 -3.22 0.88 6.32
N VAL A 77 -3.74 -0.17 5.69
CA VAL A 77 -4.77 -1.02 6.28
C VAL A 77 -4.24 -1.80 7.48
N ASP A 78 -3.01 -2.32 7.38
CA ASP A 78 -2.37 -3.08 8.46
C ASP A 78 -1.98 -2.18 9.63
N GLU A 79 -1.20 -1.13 9.38
CA GLU A 79 -0.67 -0.22 10.40
C GLU A 79 -1.77 0.61 11.10
N SER A 80 -2.89 0.89 10.43
CA SER A 80 -4.04 1.53 11.08
C SER A 80 -4.79 0.63 12.05
N GLY A 81 -4.57 -0.69 12.01
CA GLY A 81 -5.29 -1.67 12.82
C GLY A 81 -6.80 -1.71 12.54
N VAL A 82 -7.27 -1.13 11.43
CA VAL A 82 -8.70 -0.99 11.09
C VAL A 82 -9.41 -2.33 10.93
N LEU A 83 -8.63 -3.40 10.69
CA LEU A 83 -9.17 -4.75 10.59
C LEU A 83 -9.58 -5.34 11.94
N LYS A 84 -9.06 -4.87 13.08
CA LYS A 84 -9.40 -5.41 14.43
C LYS A 84 -9.33 -6.96 14.48
N GLY A 85 -8.30 -7.55 13.87
CA GLY A 85 -8.12 -9.00 13.79
C GLY A 85 -8.91 -9.70 12.67
N ARG A 86 -9.75 -8.97 11.92
CA ARG A 86 -10.37 -9.51 10.69
C ARG A 86 -9.28 -9.87 9.68
N GLN A 87 -9.44 -11.02 9.05
CA GLN A 87 -8.57 -11.41 7.96
C GLN A 87 -8.98 -10.65 6.68
N PRO A 88 -8.03 -10.04 5.94
CA PRO A 88 -8.30 -9.49 4.63
C PRO A 88 -8.94 -10.55 3.74
N TRP A 89 -9.91 -10.15 2.92
CA TRP A 89 -10.45 -11.04 1.92
C TRP A 89 -9.34 -11.46 0.97
N LYS A 90 -9.16 -12.77 0.82
CA LYS A 90 -8.28 -13.35 -0.20
C LYS A 90 -9.14 -13.72 -1.39
N ARG A 91 -8.71 -13.31 -2.59
CA ARG A 91 -9.32 -13.79 -3.82
C ARG A 91 -9.15 -15.31 -3.89
N GLU A 92 -10.25 -16.03 -4.14
CA GLU A 92 -10.16 -17.46 -4.45
C GLU A 92 -9.24 -17.64 -5.66
N ILE A 93 -8.20 -18.46 -5.47
CA ILE A 93 -7.27 -18.83 -6.54
C ILE A 93 -8.08 -19.55 -7.59
N ARG A 94 -8.14 -19.02 -8.82
CA ARG A 94 -8.80 -19.73 -9.91
C ARG A 94 -7.96 -20.96 -10.22
N ARG A 95 -8.61 -22.03 -10.68
CA ARG A 95 -7.91 -23.28 -11.07
C ARG A 95 -6.76 -23.02 -12.05
N ASP A 96 -6.93 -22.04 -12.92
CA ASP A 96 -5.91 -21.62 -13.89
C ASP A 96 -4.70 -20.94 -13.22
N ASP A 97 -4.92 -20.11 -12.18
CA ASP A 97 -3.85 -19.48 -11.40
C ASP A 97 -3.01 -20.55 -10.67
N GLN A 98 -3.67 -21.61 -10.20
CA GLN A 98 -3.05 -22.78 -9.57
C GLN A 98 -2.13 -23.54 -10.55
N LEU A 99 -2.64 -23.83 -11.75
CA LEU A 99 -1.87 -24.50 -12.81
C LEU A 99 -0.65 -23.68 -13.24
N VAL A 100 -0.77 -22.36 -13.32
CA VAL A 100 0.35 -21.47 -13.65
C VAL A 100 1.39 -21.48 -12.53
N ALA A 101 0.97 -21.42 -11.26
CA ALA A 101 1.88 -21.48 -10.13
C ALA A 101 2.64 -22.81 -10.07
N GLU A 102 1.96 -23.95 -10.25
CA GLU A 102 2.59 -25.27 -10.34
C GLU A 102 3.57 -25.37 -11.51
N ARG A 103 3.19 -24.85 -12.68
CA ARG A 103 4.05 -24.82 -13.87
C ARG A 103 5.31 -23.98 -13.64
N LEU A 104 5.16 -22.80 -13.03
CA LEU A 104 6.28 -21.91 -12.68
C LEU A 104 7.20 -22.57 -11.65
N ASP A 105 6.64 -23.24 -10.64
CA ASP A 105 7.40 -23.95 -9.63
C ASP A 105 8.26 -25.06 -10.27
N HIS A 106 7.68 -25.85 -11.18
CA HIS A 106 8.42 -26.85 -11.96
C HIS A 106 9.54 -26.23 -12.79
N ILE A 107 9.29 -25.14 -13.52
CA ILE A 107 10.32 -24.49 -14.36
C ILE A 107 11.47 -23.97 -13.49
N LEU A 108 11.16 -23.29 -12.37
CA LEU A 108 12.17 -22.73 -11.47
C LEU A 108 13.02 -23.84 -10.83
N HIS A 109 12.41 -24.95 -10.40
CA HIS A 109 13.15 -26.04 -9.80
C HIS A 109 13.95 -26.85 -10.82
N ASP A 110 13.40 -27.10 -12.01
CA ASP A 110 14.10 -27.82 -13.09
C ASP A 110 15.31 -27.01 -13.61
N GLU A 111 15.17 -25.70 -13.84
CA GLU A 111 16.28 -24.82 -14.24
C GLU A 111 17.40 -24.77 -13.19
N ILE A 112 17.07 -24.77 -11.88
CA ILE A 112 18.07 -24.80 -10.81
C ILE A 112 18.87 -26.12 -10.85
N THR A 113 18.21 -27.27 -11.05
CA THR A 113 18.89 -28.55 -11.21
C THR A 113 19.76 -28.60 -12.45
N GLU A 114 19.30 -28.10 -13.60
CA GLU A 114 20.11 -28.07 -14.83
C GLU A 114 21.34 -27.18 -14.69
N THR A 115 21.18 -25.99 -14.08
CA THR A 115 22.29 -25.05 -13.87
C THR A 115 23.35 -25.61 -12.91
N GLN A 116 22.94 -26.31 -11.85
CA GLN A 116 23.87 -26.99 -10.93
C GLN A 116 24.59 -28.15 -11.59
N VAL A 117 23.90 -28.94 -12.42
CA VAL A 117 24.49 -30.07 -13.15
C VAL A 117 25.51 -29.59 -14.19
N ASP A 118 25.26 -28.50 -14.89
CA ASP A 118 26.17 -27.95 -15.90
C ASP A 118 27.39 -27.23 -15.31
N MET A 119 27.23 -26.57 -14.14
CA MET A 119 28.37 -26.05 -13.38
C MET A 119 29.34 -27.16 -12.95
N VAL A 120 28.83 -28.34 -12.58
CA VAL A 120 29.66 -29.49 -12.17
C VAL A 120 30.38 -30.12 -13.37
N LYS A 121 29.74 -30.18 -14.54
CA LYS A 121 30.34 -30.75 -15.77
C LYS A 121 31.45 -29.87 -16.38
N THR A 122 31.38 -28.55 -16.18
CA THR A 122 32.38 -27.60 -16.73
C THR A 122 33.64 -27.48 -15.85
N ALA A 123 33.63 -28.07 -14.66
CA ALA A 123 34.73 -28.05 -13.70
C ALA A 123 35.71 -29.26 -13.83
N HIS A 124 35.64 -30.01 -14.94
CA HIS A 124 36.51 -31.15 -15.24
C HIS A 124 37.20 -31.00 -16.59
#